data_AF-A0A2T1DIA1-F1
#
_entry.id   AF-A0A2T1DIA1-F1
#
_cell.length_a   1.000
_cell.length_b   1.000
_cell.length_c   1.000
_cell.angle_alpha   90.00
_cell.angle_beta   90.00
_cell.angle_gamma   90.00
#
_symmetry.space_group_name_H-M   'P 1'
#
loop_
_entity.id
_entity.type
_entity.pdbx_description
1 polymer ?
#
loop_
_entity_poly.entity_id
_entity_poly.type
_entity_poly.pdbx_seq_one_letter_code
_entity_poly.pdbx_strand_id
1 'polypeptide(L)'
;MAKKLSRFAITSAIVTASAIMGTPAFAGTLSGATIGGTQPTDYLIYDANNTNTFEVAKTPANLAKVLGGNSTSPTGNVELAASSEKPGFNFTKNTSLTGTIGGKAITISSLTKDDWNSAYNGTTFGQSWFNQAMTQNGFGSLAGTSDGVQVFNIFKTYGGFERFSDPNISYLNQNDTTGEIQVGLAGHLNANSLITKSLDAYLAGLTGNSAATQQSKVKITGLKNQLGASTIQASEVFKYTYNGVTDYGYGFSATKSNLVEKSDGISHSGNYEIKIKGVAPPKHVPEPSTLMGLVGLGSLLAFKRRLLRKA
;
A
#
# COMPACT_ATOMS: atom_id res chain seq x y z
N MET A 1 -12.41 -40.55 -0.11
CA MET A 1 -11.15 -39.88 -0.50
C MET A 1 -11.48 -38.66 -1.35
N ALA A 2 -11.55 -37.47 -0.74
CA ALA A 2 -11.74 -36.21 -1.47
C ALA A 2 -10.43 -35.42 -1.42
N LYS A 3 -9.82 -35.24 -2.59
CA LYS A 3 -8.53 -34.58 -2.79
C LYS A 3 -8.76 -33.06 -2.68
N LYS A 4 -8.49 -32.47 -1.50
CA LYS A 4 -8.41 -31.01 -1.35
C LYS A 4 -7.15 -30.53 -2.08
N LEU A 5 -7.32 -29.91 -3.24
CA LEU A 5 -6.25 -29.12 -3.85
C LEU A 5 -6.06 -27.83 -3.05
N SER A 6 -4.89 -27.67 -2.46
CA SER A 6 -4.37 -26.40 -1.98
C SER A 6 -4.09 -25.48 -3.17
N ARG A 7 -4.60 -24.26 -3.12
CA ARG A 7 -4.14 -23.16 -3.98
C ARG A 7 -3.55 -22.08 -3.07
N PHE A 8 -2.28 -22.28 -2.72
CA PHE A 8 -1.41 -21.21 -2.27
C PHE A 8 -0.96 -20.45 -3.53
N ALA A 9 -1.45 -19.23 -3.71
CA ALA A 9 -0.80 -18.26 -4.58
C ALA A 9 -0.14 -17.23 -3.65
N ILE A 10 1.15 -17.43 -3.42
CA ILE A 10 2.00 -16.49 -2.71
C ILE A 10 2.23 -15.31 -3.66
N THR A 11 1.77 -14.12 -3.29
CA THR A 11 2.25 -12.86 -3.87
C THR A 11 2.83 -11.98 -2.76
N SER A 12 3.82 -12.51 -2.04
CA SER A 12 4.83 -11.66 -1.42
C SER A 12 5.77 -11.20 -2.54
N ALA A 13 5.48 -10.06 -3.16
CA ALA A 13 6.36 -9.46 -4.15
C ALA A 13 7.59 -8.88 -3.44
N ILE A 14 8.60 -9.72 -3.20
CA ILE A 14 9.96 -9.27 -2.91
C ILE A 14 10.59 -8.93 -4.26
N VAL A 15 10.80 -7.64 -4.53
CA VAL A 15 11.56 -7.19 -5.70
C VAL A 15 12.92 -6.69 -5.22
N THR A 16 13.94 -7.55 -5.35
CA THR A 16 15.35 -7.13 -5.37
C THR A 16 15.87 -7.33 -6.78
N ALA A 17 16.10 -6.23 -7.51
CA ALA A 17 17.22 -6.01 -8.42
C ALA A 17 16.87 -4.92 -9.45
N SER A 18 17.73 -3.90 -9.46
CA SER A 18 17.76 -2.77 -10.38
C SER A 18 17.98 -3.24 -11.82
N ALA A 19 16.97 -3.09 -12.67
CA ALA A 19 17.14 -2.94 -14.10
C ALA A 19 16.56 -1.57 -14.47
N ILE A 20 17.37 -0.72 -15.09
CA ILE A 20 16.90 0.53 -15.71
C ILE A 20 16.13 0.11 -16.96
N MET A 21 14.90 -0.37 -16.76
CA MET A 21 13.90 -0.52 -17.80
C MET A 21 13.25 0.84 -17.98
N GLY A 22 13.13 1.30 -19.24
CA GLY A 22 12.46 2.55 -19.56
C GLY A 22 11.12 2.64 -18.81
N THR A 23 10.82 3.83 -18.25
CA THR A 23 9.59 4.08 -17.52
C THR A 23 8.40 3.63 -18.38
N PRO A 24 7.62 2.62 -17.97
CA PRO A 24 6.46 2.21 -18.73
C PRO A 24 5.50 3.40 -18.85
N ALA A 25 4.85 3.55 -20.00
CA ALA A 25 3.78 4.51 -20.13
C ALA A 25 2.63 4.06 -19.23
N PHE A 26 2.17 4.91 -18.32
CA PHE A 26 1.02 4.61 -17.46
C PHE A 26 -0.26 4.79 -18.28
N ALA A 27 -1.01 3.72 -18.52
CA ALA A 27 -2.26 3.75 -19.32
C ALA A 27 -3.44 4.38 -18.58
N GLY A 28 -3.39 4.44 -17.25
CA GLY A 28 -4.52 4.93 -16.49
C GLY A 28 -4.17 5.18 -15.04
N THR A 29 -4.63 6.32 -14.54
CA THR A 29 -4.77 6.60 -13.12
C THR A 29 -6.16 6.17 -12.65
N LEU A 30 -6.38 6.14 -11.35
CA LEU A 30 -7.72 5.94 -10.80
C LEU A 30 -8.69 7.00 -11.33
N SER A 31 -9.75 6.55 -12.00
CA SER A 31 -10.83 7.41 -12.51
C SER A 31 -12.06 7.32 -11.62
N GLY A 32 -12.80 8.43 -11.50
CA GLY A 32 -14.02 8.48 -10.68
C GLY A 32 -13.76 8.21 -9.20
N ALA A 33 -12.64 8.70 -8.67
CA ALA A 33 -12.25 8.51 -7.28
C ALA A 33 -13.32 9.08 -6.32
N THR A 34 -13.81 8.25 -5.41
CA THR A 34 -14.78 8.65 -4.36
C THR A 34 -14.43 8.01 -3.02
N ILE A 35 -14.80 8.69 -1.93
CA ILE A 35 -14.68 8.14 -0.57
C ILE A 35 -16.00 7.51 -0.14
N GLY A 36 -15.90 6.36 0.54
CA GLY A 36 -17.03 5.55 0.99
C GLY A 36 -16.66 4.71 2.22
N GLY A 37 -17.30 3.55 2.34
CA GLY A 37 -17.12 2.63 3.46
C GLY A 37 -18.18 2.81 4.54
N THR A 38 -17.97 2.16 5.68
CA THR A 38 -18.90 2.21 6.83
C THR A 38 -18.68 3.44 7.71
N GLN A 39 -17.60 4.20 7.49
CA GLN A 39 -17.31 5.49 8.09
C GLN A 39 -16.73 6.49 7.07
N PRO A 40 -17.52 6.91 6.06
CA PRO A 40 -17.03 7.65 4.89
C PRO A 40 -16.52 9.07 5.18
N THR A 41 -16.70 9.58 6.40
CA THR A 41 -16.24 10.92 6.81
C THR A 41 -14.86 10.91 7.46
N ASP A 42 -14.36 9.73 7.84
CA ASP A 42 -13.10 9.56 8.56
C ASP A 42 -11.94 9.36 7.58
N TYR A 43 -11.50 10.47 6.99
CA TYR A 43 -10.35 10.56 6.11
C TYR A 43 -9.74 11.94 6.21
N LEU A 44 -8.52 12.14 5.71
CA LEU A 44 -7.91 13.45 5.47
C LEU A 44 -7.36 13.48 4.05
N ILE A 45 -7.23 14.68 3.48
CA ILE A 45 -6.56 14.90 2.19
C ILE A 45 -5.37 15.80 2.45
N TYR A 46 -4.19 15.35 2.04
CA TYR A 46 -2.95 16.10 2.12
C TYR A 46 -2.50 16.48 0.73
N ASP A 47 -2.33 17.77 0.45
CA ASP A 47 -1.62 18.25 -0.73
C ASP A 47 -0.11 18.31 -0.43
N ALA A 48 0.70 18.52 -1.46
CA ALA A 48 2.15 18.55 -1.31
C ALA A 48 2.81 19.76 -2.01
N ASN A 49 3.94 20.17 -1.46
CA ASN A 49 4.94 20.98 -2.16
C ASN A 49 6.28 20.21 -2.19
N ASN A 50 7.39 20.88 -2.47
CA ASN A 50 8.71 20.22 -2.61
C ASN A 50 9.29 19.66 -1.31
N THR A 51 8.68 19.93 -0.15
CA THR A 51 9.24 19.57 1.17
C THR A 51 8.21 18.99 2.11
N ASN A 52 6.97 19.48 2.02
CA ASN A 52 5.94 19.14 2.98
C ASN A 52 4.68 18.65 2.30
N THR A 53 3.99 17.76 2.99
CA THR A 53 2.56 17.52 2.84
C THR A 53 1.80 18.34 3.86
N PHE A 54 0.57 18.74 3.53
CA PHE A 54 -0.28 19.55 4.42
C PHE A 54 -1.75 19.33 4.10
N GLU A 55 -2.59 19.33 5.14
CA GLU A 55 -4.03 19.09 5.00
C GLU A 55 -4.69 20.17 4.11
N VAL A 56 -5.61 19.72 3.26
CA VAL A 56 -6.47 20.57 2.41
C VAL A 56 -7.93 20.15 2.50
N ALA A 57 -8.82 21.02 2.05
CA ALA A 57 -10.26 20.76 2.08
C ALA A 57 -10.65 19.45 1.34
N LYS A 58 -11.62 18.74 1.91
CA LYS A 58 -12.19 17.48 1.39
C LYS A 58 -13.06 17.70 0.16
N THR A 59 -12.44 17.95 -1.00
CA THR A 59 -13.15 18.15 -2.28
C THR A 59 -12.78 17.07 -3.30
N PRO A 60 -13.67 16.73 -4.26
CA PRO A 60 -13.32 15.80 -5.34
C PRO A 60 -12.11 16.25 -6.17
N ALA A 61 -11.93 17.55 -6.37
CA ALA A 61 -10.80 18.11 -7.09
C ALA A 61 -9.48 17.87 -6.34
N ASN A 62 -9.45 18.10 -5.03
CA ASN A 62 -8.27 17.82 -4.21
C ASN A 62 -7.99 16.32 -4.15
N LEU A 63 -9.01 15.47 -4.01
CA LEU A 63 -8.85 14.01 -4.03
C LEU A 63 -8.20 13.53 -5.34
N ALA A 64 -8.70 13.99 -6.48
CA ALA A 64 -8.14 13.64 -7.78
C ALA A 64 -6.70 14.16 -7.94
N LYS A 65 -6.42 15.38 -7.47
CA LYS A 65 -5.08 15.99 -7.53
C LYS A 65 -4.05 15.17 -6.76
N VAL A 66 -4.35 14.81 -5.51
CA VAL A 66 -3.35 14.17 -4.63
C VAL A 66 -3.00 12.76 -5.05
N LEU A 67 -3.88 12.09 -5.81
CA LEU A 67 -3.69 10.73 -6.35
C LEU A 67 -2.94 10.69 -7.69
N GLY A 68 -2.52 11.85 -8.23
CA GLY A 68 -1.92 11.98 -9.56
C GLY A 68 -0.42 11.68 -9.64
N GLY A 69 0.24 11.39 -8.51
CA GLY A 69 1.68 11.12 -8.44
C GLY A 69 2.10 9.74 -8.95
N ASN A 70 3.36 9.39 -8.74
CA ASN A 70 3.92 8.06 -9.02
C ASN A 70 5.13 7.77 -8.11
N SER A 71 5.78 6.61 -8.26
CA SER A 71 6.89 6.20 -7.39
C SER A 71 8.15 7.05 -7.49
N THR A 72 8.33 7.83 -8.56
CA THR A 72 9.47 8.76 -8.70
C THR A 72 9.15 10.18 -8.26
N SER A 73 7.86 10.54 -8.27
CA SER A 73 7.36 11.85 -7.87
C SER A 73 6.03 11.66 -7.15
N PRO A 74 6.05 11.19 -5.88
CA PRO A 74 4.85 11.16 -5.07
C PRO A 74 4.34 12.59 -4.89
N THR A 75 3.02 12.75 -4.97
CA THR A 75 2.33 14.03 -4.74
C THR A 75 1.87 14.08 -3.28
N GLY A 76 0.66 14.60 -3.03
CA GLY A 76 -0.02 14.43 -1.76
C GLY A 76 -0.50 13.00 -1.51
N ASN A 77 -1.40 12.84 -0.55
CA ASN A 77 -2.05 11.58 -0.23
C ASN A 77 -3.46 11.79 0.32
N VAL A 78 -4.25 10.72 0.29
CA VAL A 78 -5.48 10.60 1.08
C VAL A 78 -5.26 9.57 2.18
N GLU A 79 -5.43 10.00 3.42
CA GLU A 79 -5.37 9.14 4.60
C GLU A 79 -6.78 8.58 4.87
N LEU A 80 -6.92 7.25 4.87
CA LEU A 80 -8.17 6.60 5.24
C LEU A 80 -8.18 6.31 6.73
N ALA A 81 -9.34 6.37 7.40
CA ALA A 81 -9.47 6.15 8.85
C ALA A 81 -8.55 7.04 9.70
N ALA A 82 -8.45 8.33 9.36
CA ALA A 82 -7.57 9.32 9.99
C ALA A 82 -7.77 9.49 11.52
N SER A 83 -8.87 8.97 12.07
CA SER A 83 -9.11 8.92 13.50
C SER A 83 -8.59 7.66 14.21
N SER A 84 -7.89 6.76 13.50
CA SER A 84 -7.32 5.48 13.97
C SER A 84 -6.62 5.57 15.35
N GLU A 85 -5.85 6.63 15.57
CA GLU A 85 -5.06 6.86 16.79
C GLU A 85 -5.77 7.75 17.82
N LYS A 86 -7.01 8.17 17.57
CA LYS A 86 -7.74 9.10 18.43
C LYS A 86 -8.64 8.33 19.42
N PRO A 87 -8.85 8.89 20.63
CA PRO A 87 -9.85 8.35 21.56
C PRO A 87 -11.23 8.24 20.88
N GLY A 88 -11.90 7.10 21.06
CA GLY A 88 -13.23 6.87 20.50
C GLY A 88 -13.26 6.35 19.06
N PHE A 89 -12.10 6.05 18.46
CA PHE A 89 -12.05 5.36 17.16
C PHE A 89 -12.90 4.09 17.16
N ASN A 90 -13.78 3.95 16.16
CA ASN A 90 -14.61 2.77 16.01
C ASN A 90 -13.94 1.76 15.08
N PHE A 91 -13.14 0.86 15.65
CA PHE A 91 -12.35 -0.10 14.88
C PHE A 91 -13.17 -1.24 14.23
N THR A 92 -14.51 -1.22 14.32
CA THR A 92 -15.36 -2.11 13.52
C THR A 92 -15.76 -1.48 12.18
N LYS A 93 -15.36 -0.23 11.92
CA LYS A 93 -15.69 0.50 10.71
C LYS A 93 -14.46 0.79 9.87
N ASN A 94 -14.68 1.03 8.59
CA ASN A 94 -13.67 1.35 7.61
C ASN A 94 -14.06 2.59 6.78
N THR A 95 -13.03 3.20 6.21
CA THR A 95 -13.13 4.23 5.19
C THR A 95 -12.50 3.66 3.92
N SER A 96 -13.14 3.89 2.77
CA SER A 96 -12.67 3.33 1.50
C SER A 96 -12.50 4.39 0.42
N LEU A 97 -11.47 4.23 -0.40
CA LEU A 97 -11.30 4.86 -1.71
C LEU A 97 -11.79 3.90 -2.80
N THR A 98 -12.71 4.37 -3.65
CA THR A 98 -13.23 3.57 -4.77
C THR A 98 -13.05 4.32 -6.09
N GLY A 99 -12.97 3.57 -7.19
CA GLY A 99 -12.95 4.12 -8.54
C GLY A 99 -12.78 3.03 -9.59
N THR A 100 -12.37 3.42 -10.79
CA THR A 100 -12.09 2.50 -11.89
C THR A 100 -10.64 2.61 -12.35
N ILE A 101 -9.98 1.47 -12.52
CA ILE A 101 -8.62 1.34 -13.06
C ILE A 101 -8.55 0.15 -14.03
N GLY A 102 -7.99 0.36 -15.22
CA GLY A 102 -8.02 -0.66 -16.29
C GLY A 102 -9.43 -1.08 -16.71
N GLY A 103 -10.40 -0.16 -16.64
CA GLY A 103 -11.81 -0.44 -16.95
C GLY A 103 -12.53 -1.35 -15.94
N LYS A 104 -11.94 -1.61 -14.78
CA LYS A 104 -12.52 -2.41 -13.70
C LYS A 104 -12.64 -1.60 -12.41
N ALA A 105 -13.70 -1.84 -11.66
CA ALA A 105 -13.86 -1.24 -10.34
C ALA A 105 -12.76 -1.74 -9.38
N ILE A 106 -12.22 -0.83 -8.60
CA ILE A 106 -11.32 -1.10 -7.48
C ILE A 106 -11.87 -0.44 -6.22
N THR A 107 -11.74 -1.14 -5.09
CA THR A 107 -11.96 -0.58 -3.76
C THR A 107 -10.69 -0.80 -2.96
N ILE A 108 -10.19 0.25 -2.31
CA ILE A 108 -9.12 0.22 -1.31
C ILE A 108 -9.72 0.73 0.00
N SER A 109 -9.49 0.08 1.13
CA SER A 109 -10.01 0.51 2.42
C SER A 109 -8.99 0.41 3.54
N SER A 110 -9.21 1.20 4.59
CA SER A 110 -8.67 0.92 5.91
C SER A 110 -9.11 -0.46 6.40
N LEU A 111 -8.37 -0.99 7.37
CA LEU A 111 -8.68 -2.27 8.01
C LEU A 111 -9.60 -2.07 9.21
N THR A 112 -10.38 -3.11 9.48
CA THR A 112 -11.14 -3.26 10.72
C THR A 112 -10.44 -4.25 11.65
N LYS A 113 -10.85 -4.28 12.92
CA LYS A 113 -10.43 -5.30 13.87
C LYS A 113 -10.65 -6.73 13.34
N ASP A 114 -11.73 -6.98 12.61
CA ASP A 114 -12.04 -8.30 12.08
C ASP A 114 -11.07 -8.71 10.95
N ASP A 115 -10.66 -7.75 10.11
CA ASP A 115 -9.65 -8.00 9.08
C ASP A 115 -8.32 -8.47 9.72
N TRP A 116 -7.87 -7.80 10.79
CA TRP A 116 -6.65 -8.19 11.52
C TRP A 116 -6.72 -9.56 12.18
N ASN A 117 -7.91 -9.97 12.64
CA ASN A 117 -8.12 -11.28 13.27
C ASN A 117 -8.55 -12.37 12.28
N SER A 118 -8.74 -12.03 11.00
CA SER A 118 -9.12 -12.98 9.96
C SER A 118 -8.04 -14.03 9.73
N ALA A 119 -8.44 -15.26 9.41
CA ALA A 119 -7.51 -16.33 9.10
C ALA A 119 -6.72 -16.02 7.83
N TYR A 120 -5.39 -16.08 7.92
CA TYR A 120 -4.47 -15.74 6.84
C TYR A 120 -3.18 -16.56 6.99
N ASN A 121 -2.80 -17.30 5.95
CA ASN A 121 -1.56 -18.11 5.91
C ASN A 121 -1.32 -19.02 7.15
N GLY A 122 -2.38 -19.64 7.68
CA GLY A 122 -2.29 -20.58 8.81
C GLY A 122 -2.26 -19.91 10.19
N THR A 123 -2.38 -18.59 10.27
CA THR A 123 -2.54 -17.80 11.49
C THR A 123 -3.60 -16.71 11.28
N THR A 124 -3.61 -15.62 12.04
CA THR A 124 -4.37 -14.40 11.73
C THR A 124 -3.56 -13.47 10.83
N PHE A 125 -4.23 -12.61 10.06
CA PHE A 125 -3.55 -11.60 9.25
C PHE A 125 -2.56 -10.78 10.08
N GLY A 126 -2.96 -10.31 11.26
CA GLY A 126 -2.09 -9.52 12.12
C GLY A 126 -0.84 -10.21 12.59
N GLN A 127 -0.90 -11.50 12.93
CA GLN A 127 0.30 -12.23 13.32
C GLN A 127 1.20 -12.50 12.12
N SER A 128 0.63 -12.82 10.96
CA SER A 128 1.38 -13.00 9.70
C SER A 128 2.11 -11.70 9.33
N TRP A 129 1.41 -10.57 9.31
CA TRP A 129 1.97 -9.26 9.00
C TRP A 129 3.07 -8.89 10.00
N PHE A 130 2.81 -9.03 11.31
CA PHE A 130 3.78 -8.66 12.34
C PHE A 130 5.08 -9.46 12.24
N ASN A 131 4.98 -10.78 12.09
CA ASN A 131 6.15 -11.64 11.92
C ASN A 131 6.93 -11.30 10.65
N GLN A 132 6.24 -10.98 9.56
CA GLN A 132 6.87 -10.57 8.31
C GLN A 132 7.59 -9.22 8.48
N ALA A 133 6.95 -8.24 9.15
CA ALA A 133 7.54 -6.95 9.46
C ALA A 133 8.83 -7.12 10.27
N MET A 134 8.81 -7.91 11.34
CA MET A 134 10.00 -8.20 12.14
C MET A 134 11.09 -8.87 11.29
N THR A 135 10.73 -9.86 10.49
CA THR A 135 11.68 -10.61 9.66
C THR A 135 12.38 -9.72 8.63
N GLN A 136 11.62 -8.91 7.90
CA GLN A 136 12.14 -8.02 6.86
C GLN A 136 13.02 -6.89 7.44
N ASN A 137 12.83 -6.57 8.72
CA ASN A 137 13.61 -5.56 9.43
C ASN A 137 14.75 -6.15 10.28
N GLY A 138 15.17 -7.40 10.01
CA GLY A 138 16.33 -8.02 10.66
C GLY A 138 16.06 -8.67 12.03
N PHE A 139 14.80 -8.70 12.47
CA PHE A 139 14.35 -9.30 13.73
C PHE A 139 13.68 -10.67 13.52
N GLY A 140 14.03 -11.38 12.45
CA GLY A 140 13.45 -12.70 12.14
C GLY A 140 13.64 -13.75 13.25
N SER A 141 14.67 -13.59 14.09
CA SER A 141 14.89 -14.44 15.26
C SER A 141 13.82 -14.30 16.35
N LEU A 142 13.04 -13.21 16.36
CA LEU A 142 11.89 -13.06 17.25
C LEU A 142 10.66 -13.81 16.74
N ALA A 143 10.49 -13.93 15.42
CA ALA A 143 9.29 -14.48 14.81
C ALA A 143 9.08 -15.95 15.25
N GLY A 144 7.88 -16.26 15.75
CA GLY A 144 7.52 -17.61 16.20
C GLY A 144 8.09 -18.05 17.56
N THR A 145 8.86 -17.20 18.25
CA THR A 145 9.34 -17.47 19.62
C THR A 145 8.31 -17.05 20.68
N SER A 146 8.47 -17.51 21.92
CA SER A 146 7.66 -17.02 23.05
C SER A 146 7.74 -15.50 23.22
N ASP A 147 8.92 -14.94 22.95
CA ASP A 147 9.21 -13.52 23.10
C ASP A 147 8.55 -12.73 21.97
N GLY A 148 8.65 -13.20 20.73
CA GLY A 148 7.94 -12.62 19.60
C GLY A 148 6.42 -12.67 19.78
N VAL A 149 5.87 -13.77 20.32
CA VAL A 149 4.44 -13.86 20.65
C VAL A 149 4.06 -12.86 21.74
N GLN A 150 4.89 -12.68 22.77
CA GLN A 150 4.65 -11.67 23.81
C GLN A 150 4.66 -10.25 23.22
N VAL A 151 5.65 -9.91 22.39
CA VAL A 151 5.74 -8.60 21.73
C VAL A 151 4.55 -8.38 20.79
N PHE A 152 4.15 -9.38 20.01
CA PHE A 152 2.96 -9.33 19.15
C PHE A 152 1.69 -9.07 19.97
N ASN A 153 1.51 -9.75 21.10
CA ASN A 153 0.36 -9.56 21.97
C ASN A 153 0.33 -8.14 22.57
N ILE A 154 1.49 -7.60 22.95
CA ILE A 154 1.62 -6.20 23.37
C ILE A 154 1.27 -5.27 22.20
N PHE A 155 1.83 -5.50 21.02
CA PHE A 155 1.54 -4.73 19.81
C PHE A 155 0.02 -4.65 19.58
N LYS A 156 -0.64 -5.81 19.49
CA LYS A 156 -2.09 -5.95 19.33
C LYS A 156 -2.91 -5.27 20.44
N THR A 157 -2.52 -5.43 21.70
CA THR A 157 -3.30 -4.95 22.85
C THR A 157 -3.21 -3.43 23.02
N TYR A 158 -2.07 -2.85 22.66
CA TYR A 158 -1.77 -1.44 22.89
C TYR A 158 -1.82 -0.60 21.59
N GLY A 159 -2.84 -0.86 20.77
CA GLY A 159 -3.20 0.01 19.64
C GLY A 159 -2.37 -0.18 18.37
N GLY A 160 -1.58 -1.26 18.28
CA GLY A 160 -0.70 -1.49 17.14
C GLY A 160 -1.46 -1.76 15.84
N PHE A 161 -2.61 -2.42 15.90
CA PHE A 161 -3.42 -2.66 14.71
C PHE A 161 -4.06 -1.37 14.20
N GLU A 162 -4.59 -0.56 15.10
CA GLU A 162 -5.19 0.74 14.82
C GLU A 162 -4.19 1.64 14.08
N ARG A 163 -2.95 1.76 14.59
CA ARG A 163 -1.86 2.58 14.01
C ARG A 163 -1.36 2.20 12.62
N PHE A 164 -1.73 1.03 12.12
CA PHE A 164 -1.34 0.56 10.79
C PHE A 164 -2.57 0.31 9.92
N SER A 165 -3.76 0.75 10.36
CA SER A 165 -5.04 0.57 9.65
C SER A 165 -5.46 1.78 8.84
N ASP A 166 -4.66 2.83 8.82
CA ASP A 166 -4.94 4.16 8.27
C ASP A 166 -4.08 4.47 7.03
N PRO A 167 -4.27 3.75 5.92
CA PRO A 167 -3.38 3.83 4.79
C PRO A 167 -3.40 5.23 4.14
N ASN A 168 -2.20 5.75 3.93
CA ASN A 168 -1.91 7.03 3.29
C ASN A 168 -1.71 6.84 1.78
N ILE A 169 -2.80 6.78 1.01
CA ILE A 169 -2.76 6.47 -0.42
C ILE A 169 -2.28 7.68 -1.24
N SER A 170 -1.11 7.58 -1.88
CA SER A 170 -0.50 8.66 -2.68
C SER A 170 -0.81 8.59 -4.17
N TYR A 171 -0.95 7.39 -4.74
CA TYR A 171 -1.29 7.22 -6.16
C TYR A 171 -1.79 5.81 -6.43
N LEU A 172 -2.59 5.69 -7.49
CA LEU A 172 -3.03 4.42 -8.07
C LEU A 172 -2.86 4.49 -9.58
N ASN A 173 -1.85 3.79 -10.10
CA ASN A 173 -1.47 3.81 -11.51
C ASN A 173 -1.49 2.40 -12.09
N GLN A 174 -1.71 2.27 -13.40
CA GLN A 174 -1.62 0.99 -14.09
C GLN A 174 -0.58 1.04 -15.21
N ASN A 175 0.29 0.03 -15.24
CA ASN A 175 1.17 -0.24 -16.36
C ASN A 175 0.36 -0.71 -17.57
N ASP A 176 0.49 -0.01 -18.70
CA ASP A 176 -0.27 -0.25 -19.92
C ASP A 176 0.07 -1.54 -20.66
N THR A 177 1.24 -2.10 -20.38
CA THR A 177 1.81 -3.24 -21.08
C THR A 177 1.52 -4.53 -20.31
N THR A 178 1.66 -4.48 -18.98
CA THR A 178 1.49 -5.65 -18.11
C THR A 178 0.12 -5.70 -17.44
N GLY A 179 -0.56 -4.56 -17.35
CA GLY A 179 -1.76 -4.39 -16.53
C GLY A 179 -1.49 -4.33 -15.03
N GLU A 180 -0.24 -4.36 -14.57
CA GLU A 180 0.10 -4.24 -13.15
C GLU A 180 -0.39 -2.91 -12.58
N ILE A 181 -1.09 -2.97 -11.44
CA ILE A 181 -1.55 -1.80 -10.70
C ILE A 181 -0.51 -1.51 -9.62
N GLN A 182 -0.05 -0.27 -9.56
CA GLN A 182 0.83 0.24 -8.52
C GLN A 182 0.03 1.14 -7.58
N VAL A 183 0.09 0.83 -6.30
CA VAL A 183 -0.47 1.63 -5.21
C VAL A 183 0.68 2.23 -4.42
N GLY A 184 0.77 3.55 -4.40
CA GLY A 184 1.72 4.28 -3.56
C GLY A 184 1.16 4.52 -2.17
N LEU A 185 1.95 4.23 -1.14
CA LEU A 185 1.68 4.63 0.24
C LEU A 185 2.71 5.65 0.71
N ALA A 186 2.24 6.81 1.16
CA ALA A 186 3.03 7.81 1.88
C ALA A 186 3.12 7.40 3.36
N GLY A 187 4.04 6.51 3.68
CA GLY A 187 4.25 6.03 5.05
C GLY A 187 5.45 6.66 5.73
N HIS A 188 5.91 6.04 6.81
CA HIS A 188 7.15 6.43 7.48
C HIS A 188 8.36 5.73 6.87
N LEU A 189 9.44 6.47 6.60
CA LEU A 189 10.74 5.87 6.29
C LEU A 189 11.35 5.18 7.53
N ASN A 190 10.99 5.65 8.72
CA ASN A 190 11.32 5.03 10.00
C ASN A 190 10.05 4.92 10.87
N ALA A 191 9.48 3.72 10.92
CA ALA A 191 8.28 3.37 11.68
C ALA A 191 8.59 2.90 13.12
N ASN A 192 9.82 3.09 13.64
CA ASN A 192 10.19 2.66 14.99
C ASN A 192 9.23 3.17 16.08
N SER A 193 8.84 4.43 16.00
CA SER A 193 7.93 5.03 16.98
C SER A 193 6.56 4.35 16.96
N LEU A 194 6.04 3.99 15.78
CA LEU A 194 4.75 3.31 15.65
C LEU A 194 4.77 1.89 16.26
N ILE A 195 5.89 1.18 16.11
CA ILE A 195 6.07 -0.15 16.70
C ILE A 195 6.32 -0.06 18.22
N THR A 196 7.23 0.81 18.65
CA THR A 196 7.65 0.90 20.06
C THR A 196 6.62 1.57 20.96
N LYS A 197 5.69 2.37 20.42
CA LYS A 197 4.59 2.99 21.19
C LYS A 197 3.72 1.98 21.94
N SER A 198 3.48 0.79 21.40
CA SER A 198 2.79 -0.29 22.15
C SER A 198 3.61 -0.79 23.34
N LEU A 199 4.94 -0.88 23.19
CA LEU A 199 5.83 -1.31 24.27
C LEU A 199 5.88 -0.25 25.37
N ASP A 200 5.92 1.03 25.01
CA ASP A 200 5.86 2.13 25.96
C ASP A 200 4.57 2.12 26.78
N ALA A 201 3.43 1.95 26.11
CA ALA A 201 2.13 1.85 26.78
C ALA A 201 2.05 0.63 27.72
N TYR A 202 2.58 -0.51 27.31
CA TYR A 202 2.69 -1.69 28.18
C TYR A 202 3.58 -1.44 29.39
N LEU A 203 4.78 -0.88 29.19
CA LEU A 203 5.72 -0.57 30.27
C LEU A 203 5.13 0.42 31.28
N ALA A 204 4.39 1.44 30.80
CA ALA A 204 3.68 2.39 31.65
C ALA A 204 2.58 1.72 32.49
N GLY A 205 1.94 0.67 31.96
CA GLY A 205 0.93 -0.12 32.66
C GLY A 205 1.50 -1.12 33.68
N LEU A 206 2.81 -1.41 33.65
CA LEU A 206 3.43 -2.34 34.61
C LEU A 206 3.64 -1.69 35.98
N THR A 207 2.63 -1.82 36.85
CA THR A 207 2.70 -1.39 38.25
C THR A 207 3.20 -2.50 39.19
N GLY A 208 3.84 -2.12 40.29
CA GLY A 208 4.29 -3.03 41.34
C GLY A 208 5.75 -3.50 41.23
N ASN A 209 6.22 -4.16 42.29
CA ASN A 209 7.62 -4.54 42.50
C ASN A 209 7.84 -6.06 42.60
N SER A 210 6.91 -6.87 42.11
CA SER A 210 7.12 -8.31 42.06
C SER A 210 8.33 -8.67 41.19
N ALA A 211 9.03 -9.75 41.51
CA ALA A 211 10.15 -10.23 40.70
C ALA A 211 9.75 -10.45 39.23
N ALA A 212 8.54 -10.97 38.97
CA ALA A 212 7.99 -11.16 37.63
C ALA A 212 7.75 -9.83 36.88
N THR A 213 7.25 -8.82 37.59
CA THR A 213 7.07 -7.47 37.03
C THR A 213 8.41 -6.86 36.64
N GLN A 214 9.41 -6.95 37.52
CA GLN A 214 10.75 -6.40 37.25
C GLN A 214 11.44 -7.13 36.10
N GLN A 215 11.34 -8.47 36.04
CA GLN A 215 11.86 -9.24 34.91
C GLN A 215 11.19 -8.84 33.59
N SER A 216 9.86 -8.65 33.58
CA SER A 216 9.12 -8.18 32.41
C SER A 216 9.55 -6.78 31.98
N LYS A 217 9.75 -5.86 32.93
CA LYS A 217 10.25 -4.50 32.64
C LYS A 217 11.61 -4.54 31.96
N VAL A 218 12.58 -5.26 32.53
CA VAL A 218 13.94 -5.36 31.97
C VAL A 218 13.90 -5.96 30.57
N LYS A 219 13.18 -7.08 30.39
CA LYS A 219 13.08 -7.77 29.10
C LYS A 219 12.46 -6.89 28.01
N ILE A 220 11.30 -6.30 28.27
CA ILE A 220 10.60 -5.46 27.28
C ILE A 220 11.36 -4.16 27.02
N THR A 221 12.02 -3.58 28.03
CA THR A 221 12.91 -2.42 27.83
C THR A 221 14.08 -2.77 26.92
N GLY A 222 14.71 -3.93 27.12
CA GLY A 222 15.79 -4.42 26.25
C GLY A 222 15.34 -4.58 24.79
N LEU A 223 14.20 -5.25 24.57
CA LEU A 223 13.63 -5.42 23.23
C LEU A 223 13.24 -4.08 22.60
N LYS A 224 12.62 -3.17 23.37
CA LYS A 224 12.29 -1.81 22.90
C LYS A 224 13.55 -1.08 22.45
N ASN A 225 14.63 -1.14 23.23
CA ASN A 225 15.90 -0.47 22.89
C ASN A 225 16.51 -1.06 21.61
N GLN A 226 16.45 -2.38 21.42
CA GLN A 226 16.93 -3.03 20.19
C GLN A 226 16.12 -2.59 18.95
N LEU A 227 14.79 -2.60 19.05
CA LEU A 227 13.91 -2.13 17.97
C LEU A 227 14.14 -0.64 17.68
N GLY A 228 14.23 0.18 18.74
CA GLY A 228 14.42 1.63 18.64
C GLY A 228 15.78 2.07 18.11
N ALA A 229 16.80 1.22 18.21
CA ALA A 229 18.14 1.48 17.67
C ALA A 229 18.28 1.14 16.17
N SER A 230 17.29 0.50 15.56
CA SER A 230 17.29 0.13 14.14
C SER A 230 16.51 1.16 13.31
N THR A 231 16.39 0.98 11.99
CA THR A 231 15.37 1.69 11.20
C THR A 231 14.37 0.65 10.72
N ILE A 232 13.19 0.65 11.31
CA ILE A 232 12.11 -0.26 10.91
C ILE A 232 11.33 0.40 9.77
N GLN A 233 11.25 -0.26 8.64
CA GLN A 233 10.40 0.09 7.51
C GLN A 233 9.17 -0.80 7.50
N ALA A 234 8.01 -0.17 7.59
CA ALA A 234 6.72 -0.80 7.47
C ALA A 234 5.72 0.26 7.01
N SER A 235 5.04 0.01 5.90
CA SER A 235 3.89 0.82 5.51
C SER A 235 2.71 0.51 6.41
N GLU A 236 1.74 1.41 6.44
CA GLU A 236 0.36 1.09 6.80
C GLU A 236 -0.20 0.01 5.87
N VAL A 237 -1.31 -0.58 6.26
CA VAL A 237 -1.96 -1.68 5.54
C VAL A 237 -3.26 -1.19 4.93
N PHE A 238 -3.52 -1.60 3.70
CA PHE A 238 -4.85 -1.47 3.11
C PHE A 238 -5.42 -2.83 2.72
N LYS A 239 -6.75 -2.92 2.72
CA LYS A 239 -7.50 -4.01 2.09
C LYS A 239 -7.92 -3.55 0.71
N TYR A 240 -7.81 -4.40 -0.30
CA TYR A 240 -8.32 -4.09 -1.63
C TYR A 240 -9.29 -5.13 -2.13
N THR A 241 -10.19 -4.73 -3.02
CA THR A 241 -11.00 -5.62 -3.85
C THR A 241 -10.88 -5.17 -5.30
N TYR A 242 -10.40 -6.07 -6.16
CA TYR A 242 -10.22 -5.83 -7.58
C TYR A 242 -10.52 -7.11 -8.36
N ASN A 243 -11.36 -7.02 -9.39
CA ASN A 243 -11.70 -8.15 -10.27
C ASN A 243 -12.13 -9.43 -9.52
N GLY A 244 -12.93 -9.25 -8.46
CA GLY A 244 -13.45 -10.34 -7.62
C GLY A 244 -12.45 -10.93 -6.63
N VAL A 245 -11.22 -10.42 -6.57
CA VAL A 245 -10.20 -10.81 -5.58
C VAL A 245 -10.17 -9.77 -4.48
N THR A 246 -10.22 -10.23 -3.23
CA THR A 246 -10.01 -9.40 -2.04
C THR A 246 -8.75 -9.88 -1.33
N ASP A 247 -7.84 -8.96 -1.03
CA ASP A 247 -6.58 -9.26 -0.34
C ASP A 247 -6.04 -7.98 0.34
N TYR A 248 -4.86 -8.06 0.95
CA TYR A 248 -4.20 -6.98 1.67
C TYR A 248 -2.95 -6.49 0.93
N GLY A 249 -2.70 -5.18 0.99
CA GLY A 249 -1.50 -4.55 0.45
C GLY A 249 -0.70 -3.82 1.53
N TYR A 250 0.60 -4.07 1.56
CA TYR A 250 1.56 -3.48 2.50
C TYR A 250 3.00 -3.78 2.04
N GLY A 251 3.98 -3.05 2.58
CA GLY A 251 5.39 -3.21 2.25
C GLY A 251 6.32 -2.92 3.43
N PHE A 252 7.56 -3.41 3.33
CA PHE A 252 8.61 -3.25 4.37
C PHE A 252 9.90 -2.66 3.80
N SER A 253 9.84 -2.10 2.58
CA SER A 253 10.95 -1.42 1.95
C SER A 253 10.42 -0.15 1.29
N ALA A 254 10.96 0.99 1.71
CA ALA A 254 10.57 2.30 1.22
C ALA A 254 11.71 2.98 0.47
N THR A 255 11.35 3.78 -0.52
CA THR A 255 12.22 4.85 -1.01
C THR A 255 11.95 6.11 -0.19
N LYS A 256 12.95 6.97 -0.03
CA LYS A 256 12.76 8.28 0.62
C LYS A 256 11.87 9.16 -0.28
N SER A 257 10.79 9.71 0.26
CA SER A 257 9.86 10.58 -0.50
C SER A 257 10.39 12.01 -0.68
N ASN A 258 11.29 12.45 0.22
CA ASN A 258 11.70 13.85 0.41
C ASN A 258 10.57 14.79 0.88
N LEU A 259 9.45 14.22 1.33
CA LEU A 259 8.34 14.93 1.94
C LEU A 259 8.28 14.60 3.44
N VAL A 260 7.72 15.50 4.24
CA VAL A 260 7.24 15.22 5.59
C VAL A 260 5.89 15.89 5.81
N GLU A 261 5.05 15.37 6.71
CA GLU A 261 3.85 16.12 7.13
C GLU A 261 4.26 17.37 7.91
N LYS A 262 3.64 18.52 7.57
CA LYS A 262 4.08 19.83 8.03
C LYS A 262 3.98 20.01 9.55
N SER A 263 3.02 19.38 10.21
CA SER A 263 2.77 19.54 11.63
C SER A 263 3.66 18.64 12.50
N ASP A 264 3.91 17.40 12.08
CA ASP A 264 4.71 16.44 12.86
C ASP A 264 6.17 16.32 12.42
N GLY A 265 6.50 16.72 11.18
CA GLY A 265 7.83 16.68 10.62
C GLY A 265 8.42 15.27 10.40
N ILE A 266 7.61 14.21 10.49
CA ILE A 266 8.07 12.81 10.44
C ILE A 266 7.24 11.90 9.54
N SER A 267 5.94 12.15 9.40
CA SER A 267 5.03 11.33 8.59
C SER A 267 5.26 11.58 7.10
N HIS A 268 4.82 10.66 6.24
CA HIS A 268 4.94 10.75 4.78
C HIS A 268 6.38 10.80 4.24
N SER A 269 7.36 10.36 5.04
CA SER A 269 8.80 10.36 4.72
C SER A 269 9.27 9.20 3.84
N GLY A 270 8.47 8.13 3.75
CA GLY A 270 8.72 6.96 2.92
C GLY A 270 7.65 6.78 1.85
N ASN A 271 8.06 6.42 0.64
CA ASN A 271 7.17 5.95 -0.42
C ASN A 271 7.29 4.43 -0.54
N TYR A 272 6.17 3.72 -0.36
CA TYR A 272 6.07 2.29 -0.55
C TYR A 272 5.25 2.02 -1.82
N GLU A 273 5.79 1.28 -2.78
CA GLU A 273 5.08 0.89 -4.00
C GLU A 273 4.58 -0.55 -3.86
N ILE A 274 3.26 -0.73 -3.78
CA ILE A 274 2.61 -2.03 -3.69
C ILE A 274 2.06 -2.42 -5.06
N LYS A 275 2.37 -3.64 -5.52
CA LYS A 275 1.97 -4.14 -6.82
C LYS A 275 0.80 -5.10 -6.69
N ILE A 276 -0.28 -4.80 -7.40
CA ILE A 276 -1.47 -5.64 -7.52
C ILE A 276 -1.55 -6.14 -8.96
N LYS A 277 -1.83 -7.43 -9.14
CA LYS A 277 -2.06 -7.99 -10.47
C LYS A 277 -3.35 -7.39 -11.06
N GLY A 278 -3.22 -6.54 -12.07
CA GLY A 278 -4.37 -6.01 -12.79
C GLY A 278 -4.67 -6.77 -14.08
N VAL A 279 -5.56 -6.20 -14.89
CA VAL A 279 -5.92 -6.72 -16.22
C VAL A 279 -5.14 -5.96 -17.28
N ALA A 280 -4.34 -6.65 -18.09
CA ALA A 280 -3.65 -6.03 -19.20
C ALA A 280 -4.66 -5.40 -20.18
N PRO A 281 -4.46 -4.14 -20.59
CA PRO A 281 -5.27 -3.53 -21.64
C PRO A 281 -5.25 -4.42 -22.90
N PRO A 282 -6.38 -4.54 -23.62
CA PRO A 282 -6.37 -5.23 -24.90
C PRO A 282 -5.34 -4.57 -25.82
N LYS A 283 -4.43 -5.37 -26.42
CA LYS A 283 -3.50 -4.86 -27.43
C LYS A 283 -4.32 -4.20 -28.54
N HIS A 284 -4.01 -2.94 -28.87
CA HIS A 284 -4.57 -2.30 -30.05
C HIS A 284 -4.27 -3.16 -31.27
N VAL A 285 -5.30 -3.83 -31.79
CA VAL A 285 -5.24 -4.47 -33.10
C VAL A 285 -5.42 -3.33 -34.11
N PRO A 286 -4.48 -3.11 -35.04
CA PRO A 286 -4.64 -2.07 -36.06
C PRO A 286 -5.98 -2.27 -36.77
N GLU A 287 -6.79 -1.22 -36.83
CA GLU A 287 -8.09 -1.33 -37.49
C GLU A 287 -7.88 -1.73 -38.96
N PRO A 288 -8.78 -2.56 -39.54
CA PRO A 288 -8.68 -2.98 -40.95
C PRO A 288 -8.55 -1.82 -41.94
N SER A 289 -9.04 -0.63 -41.55
CA SER A 289 -8.95 0.62 -42.31
C SER A 289 -7.50 1.09 -42.54
N THR A 290 -6.61 0.93 -41.56
CA THR A 290 -5.19 1.31 -41.69
C THR A 290 -4.44 0.36 -42.63
N LEU A 291 -4.81 -0.93 -42.63
CA LEU A 291 -4.35 -1.93 -43.59
C LEU A 291 -4.89 -1.66 -45.00
N MET A 292 -6.16 -1.30 -45.15
CA MET A 292 -6.73 -0.95 -46.45
C MET A 292 -6.13 0.34 -47.03
N GLY A 293 -5.80 1.34 -46.21
CA GLY A 293 -5.12 2.56 -46.66
C GLY A 293 -3.73 2.29 -47.27
N LEU A 294 -2.96 1.37 -46.69
CA LEU A 294 -1.65 0.96 -47.21
C LEU A 294 -1.75 0.15 -48.52
N VAL A 295 -2.75 -0.73 -48.63
CA VAL A 295 -3.04 -1.47 -49.88
C VAL A 295 -3.54 -0.51 -50.98
N GLY A 296 -4.34 0.48 -50.63
CA GLY A 296 -4.80 1.55 -51.53
C GLY A 296 -3.66 2.37 -52.12
N LEU A 297 -2.70 2.80 -51.30
CA LEU A 297 -1.50 3.53 -51.76
C LEU A 297 -0.57 2.67 -52.63
N GLY A 298 -0.37 1.40 -52.27
CA GLY A 298 0.43 0.46 -53.06
C GLY A 298 -0.16 0.20 -54.45
N SER A 299 -1.49 0.08 -54.55
CA SER A 299 -2.18 -0.13 -55.82
C SER A 299 -2.14 1.11 -56.74
N LEU A 300 -2.27 2.33 -56.20
CA LEU A 300 -2.12 3.58 -56.98
C LEU A 300 -0.70 3.74 -57.57
N LEU A 301 0.34 3.41 -56.80
CA LEU A 301 1.74 3.49 -57.26
C LEU A 301 2.05 2.46 -58.35
N ALA A 302 1.48 1.25 -58.25
CA ALA A 302 1.63 0.22 -59.27
C ALA A 302 0.94 0.60 -60.59
N PHE A 303 -0.26 1.20 -60.53
CA PHE A 303 -0.95 1.71 -61.71
C PHE A 303 -0.21 2.88 -62.37
N LYS A 304 0.32 3.83 -61.59
CA LYS A 304 1.11 4.96 -62.11
C LYS A 304 2.38 4.49 -62.83
N ARG A 305 3.09 3.49 -62.29
CA ARG A 305 4.28 2.89 -62.96
C ARG A 305 3.94 2.19 -64.28
N ARG A 306 2.75 1.60 -64.40
CA ARG A 306 2.32 0.91 -65.63
C ARG A 306 1.93 1.89 -66.75
N LEU A 307 1.34 3.03 -66.40
CA LEU A 307 1.01 4.09 -67.35
C LEU A 307 2.27 4.80 -67.89
N LEU A 308 3.27 5.06 -67.05
CA LEU A 308 4.52 5.70 -67.45
C LEU A 308 5.47 4.80 -68.29
N ARG A 309 5.19 3.49 -68.41
CA ARG A 309 5.93 2.57 -69.30
C ARG A 309 5.30 2.40 -70.68
N LYS A 310 4.12 2.99 -70.91
CA LYS A 310 3.35 2.90 -72.16
C LYS A 310 3.26 4.24 -72.92
N ALA A 311 3.90 5.28 -72.40
CA ALA A 311 4.17 6.54 -73.10
C ALA A 311 5.65 6.57 -73.47
#